data_AF-V7PVY1-F1
#
_entry.id   AF-V7PVY1-F1
#
_cell.length_a   1.000
_cell.length_b   1.000
_cell.length_c   1.000
_cell.angle_alpha   90.00
_cell.angle_beta   90.00
_cell.angle_gamma   90.00
#
_symmetry.space_group_name_H-M   'P 1'
#
loop_
_entity.id
_entity.type
_entity.pdbx_description
1 polymer ?
#
loop_
_entity_poly.entity_id
_entity_poly.type
_entity_poly.pdbx_seq_one_letter_code
_entity_poly.pdbx_strand_id
1 'polypeptide(L)'
;MEFIYDKKIDEKCQEKINACELIFDQEKKTGIFPVDNEIIGKFELVWTPEVEKFFISRMSEIFKADLPKNFKCFLNSTPYSMDIEEGISISASTQTPIRTICHETNHFMFRKSIYKDKYFPKTEIEEAKEIFTIINNIYFQEIMENQDMGWKKFWKERFNFLKIWIKDNK
;
A
#
# COMPACT_ATOMS: atom_id res chain seq x y z
N MET A 1 -1.35 15.04 -2.02
CA MET A 1 -2.36 14.01 -1.72
C MET A 1 -2.92 14.44 -0.38
N GLU A 2 -4.23 14.45 -0.25
CA GLU A 2 -4.86 14.88 1.00
C GLU A 2 -4.91 13.71 2.00
N PHE A 3 -4.58 13.98 3.26
CA PHE A 3 -4.71 13.03 4.36
C PHE A 3 -5.99 13.32 5.13
N ILE A 4 -6.90 12.35 5.16
CA ILE A 4 -8.25 12.56 5.68
C ILE A 4 -8.51 11.60 6.83
N TYR A 5 -9.00 12.10 7.96
CA TYR A 5 -9.62 11.24 8.96
C TYR A 5 -11.12 11.18 8.74
N ASP A 6 -11.66 9.97 8.57
CA ASP A 6 -13.09 9.71 8.49
C ASP A 6 -13.45 8.60 9.46
N LYS A 7 -14.27 8.92 10.46
CA LYS A 7 -14.65 7.98 11.53
C LYS A 7 -15.34 6.72 10.99
N LYS A 8 -16.17 6.83 9.96
CA LYS A 8 -16.88 5.67 9.39
C LYS A 8 -15.92 4.76 8.65
N ILE A 9 -14.93 5.33 7.95
CA ILE A 9 -13.87 4.53 7.31
C ILE A 9 -13.02 3.84 8.37
N ASP A 10 -12.68 4.54 9.45
CA ASP A 10 -11.91 3.99 10.57
C ASP A 10 -12.61 2.79 11.23
N GLU A 11 -13.90 2.93 11.54
CA GLU A 11 -14.75 1.85 12.07
C GLU A 11 -14.78 0.64 11.12
N LYS A 12 -14.97 0.86 9.81
CA LYS A 12 -14.92 -0.22 8.82
C LYS A 12 -13.56 -0.90 8.74
N CYS A 13 -12.46 -0.15 8.85
CA CYS A 13 -11.12 -0.73 8.87
C CYS A 13 -10.93 -1.60 10.11
N GLN A 14 -11.39 -1.13 11.27
CA GLN A 14 -11.37 -1.89 12.51
C GLN A 14 -12.19 -3.18 12.41
N GLU A 15 -13.39 -3.13 11.83
CA GLU A 15 -14.23 -4.31 11.58
C GLU A 15 -13.52 -5.33 10.67
N LYS A 16 -12.96 -4.88 9.54
CA LYS A 16 -12.21 -5.74 8.62
C LYS A 16 -11.01 -6.40 9.30
N ILE A 17 -10.24 -5.63 10.09
CA ILE A 17 -9.07 -6.14 10.84
C ILE A 17 -9.51 -7.09 11.96
N ASN A 18 -10.64 -6.82 12.60
CA ASN A 18 -11.22 -7.71 13.59
C ASN A 18 -11.68 -9.04 13.00
N ALA A 19 -12.16 -9.04 11.75
CA ALA A 19 -12.47 -10.25 11.01
C ALA A 19 -11.23 -10.97 10.45
N CYS A 20 -10.04 -10.38 10.55
CA CYS A 20 -8.86 -10.78 9.76
C CYS A 20 -7.91 -11.81 10.41
N GLU A 21 -8.39 -12.68 11.31
CA GLU A 21 -7.57 -13.82 11.79
C GLU A 21 -7.20 -14.80 10.65
N LEU A 22 -7.95 -14.76 9.55
CA LEU A 22 -7.93 -15.72 8.46
C LEU A 22 -6.86 -15.51 7.38
N ILE A 23 -6.35 -14.29 7.17
CA ILE A 23 -5.58 -14.00 5.94
C ILE A 23 -4.11 -14.42 6.06
N PHE A 24 -3.51 -14.40 7.26
CA PHE A 24 -2.07 -14.55 7.38
C PHE A 24 -1.56 -15.45 8.51
N ASP A 25 -2.45 -16.09 9.28
CA ASP A 25 -2.10 -17.06 10.31
C ASP A 25 -1.01 -16.54 11.30
N GLN A 26 -1.13 -15.27 11.68
CA GLN A 26 -0.24 -14.61 12.64
C GLN A 26 -1.05 -13.97 13.77
N GLU A 27 -0.47 -13.97 14.97
CA GLU A 27 -1.03 -13.31 16.14
C GLU A 27 -1.29 -11.83 15.82
N LYS A 28 -2.55 -11.44 15.93
CA LYS A 28 -3.01 -10.11 15.53
C LYS A 28 -2.36 -9.04 16.39
N LYS A 29 -1.78 -8.01 15.77
CA LYS A 29 -1.44 -6.77 16.47
C LYS A 29 -2.73 -6.11 16.91
N THR A 30 -2.85 -5.87 18.20
CA THR A 30 -3.96 -5.14 18.80
C THR A 30 -3.50 -3.73 19.16
N GLY A 31 -4.36 -2.74 18.97
CA GLY A 31 -4.08 -1.36 19.35
C GLY A 31 -5.08 -0.42 18.71
N ILE A 32 -5.45 0.63 19.44
CA ILE A 32 -6.18 1.78 18.92
C ILE A 32 -5.22 2.96 19.05
N PHE A 33 -4.91 3.58 17.92
CA PHE A 33 -4.00 4.71 17.83
C PHE A 33 -4.82 5.99 17.55
N PRO A 34 -4.70 7.03 18.37
CA PRO A 34 -5.46 8.25 18.14
C PRO A 34 -5.08 8.86 16.78
N VAL A 35 -6.09 9.28 16.03
CA VAL A 35 -5.91 10.11 14.84
C VAL A 35 -6.37 11.52 15.20
N ASP A 36 -5.42 12.44 15.27
CA ASP A 36 -5.64 13.84 15.56
C ASP A 36 -4.90 14.72 14.54
N ASN A 37 -5.04 16.04 14.67
CA ASN A 37 -4.40 17.00 13.79
C ASN A 37 -2.87 16.95 13.87
N GLU A 38 -2.29 16.52 15.00
CA GLU A 38 -0.84 16.38 15.12
C GLU A 38 -0.36 15.21 14.26
N ILE A 39 -1.07 14.08 14.30
CA ILE A 39 -0.78 12.92 13.44
C ILE A 39 -0.96 13.28 11.98
N ILE A 40 -2.07 13.92 11.60
CA ILE A 40 -2.29 14.36 10.20
C ILE A 40 -1.13 15.26 9.75
N GLY A 41 -0.76 16.24 10.57
CA GLY A 41 0.38 17.14 10.27
C GLY A 41 1.70 16.39 10.08
N LYS A 42 1.96 15.30 10.81
CA LYS A 42 3.16 14.46 10.58
C LYS A 42 3.17 13.84 9.19
N PHE A 43 2.03 13.37 8.69
CA PHE A 43 1.91 12.82 7.35
C PHE A 43 2.08 13.90 6.27
N GLU A 44 1.47 15.08 6.48
CA GLU A 44 1.62 16.21 5.55
C GLU A 44 3.07 16.71 5.47
N LEU A 45 3.80 16.71 6.58
CA LEU A 45 5.20 17.12 6.63
C LEU A 45 6.14 16.19 5.85
N VAL A 46 5.87 14.88 5.84
CA VAL A 46 6.68 13.91 5.07
C VAL A 46 6.25 13.83 3.61
N TRP A 47 4.97 14.11 3.32
CA TRP A 47 4.41 14.01 1.97
C TRP A 47 4.47 15.35 1.24
N THR A 48 5.69 15.74 0.86
CA THR A 48 5.92 17.02 0.18
C THR A 48 5.43 16.99 -1.27
N PRO A 49 5.26 18.16 -1.92
CA PRO A 49 4.92 18.24 -3.35
C PRO A 49 5.90 17.50 -4.26
N GLU A 50 7.19 17.47 -3.92
CA GLU A 50 8.22 16.75 -4.65
C GLU A 50 7.99 15.24 -4.54
N VAL A 51 7.76 14.73 -3.33
CA VAL A 51 7.43 13.32 -3.07
C VAL A 51 6.19 12.91 -3.86
N GLU A 52 5.14 13.72 -3.82
CA GLU A 52 3.91 13.45 -4.56
C GLU A 52 4.14 13.40 -6.07
N LYS A 53 4.91 14.34 -6.62
CA LYS A 53 5.22 14.35 -8.05
C LYS A 53 5.97 13.09 -8.48
N PHE A 54 6.98 12.67 -7.70
CA PHE A 54 7.68 11.41 -7.94
C PHE A 54 6.70 10.23 -7.86
N PHE A 55 5.90 10.18 -6.80
CA PHE A 55 4.95 9.11 -6.58
C PHE A 55 3.97 8.94 -7.76
N ILE A 56 3.30 10.02 -8.18
CA ILE A 56 2.33 9.99 -9.29
C ILE A 56 3.00 9.53 -10.58
N SER A 57 4.18 10.09 -10.90
CA SER A 57 4.94 9.72 -12.10
C SER A 57 5.26 8.23 -12.13
N ARG A 58 5.74 7.69 -11.01
CA ARG A 58 6.14 6.28 -10.87
C ARG A 58 4.93 5.34 -10.87
N MET A 59 3.81 5.72 -10.26
CA MET A 59 2.56 4.95 -10.34
C MET A 59 2.06 4.85 -11.78
N SER A 60 2.08 5.96 -12.53
CA SER A 60 1.73 5.98 -13.95
C SER A 60 2.71 5.14 -14.79
N GLU A 61 4.01 5.16 -14.43
CA GLU A 61 5.02 4.33 -15.08
C GLU A 61 4.78 2.83 -14.88
N ILE A 62 4.46 2.42 -13.65
CA ILE A 62 4.17 1.02 -13.29
C ILE A 62 2.92 0.53 -14.02
N PHE A 63 1.80 1.26 -13.91
CA PHE A 63 0.49 0.76 -14.31
C PHE A 63 0.02 1.22 -15.69
N LYS A 64 0.76 2.15 -16.33
CA LYS A 64 0.35 2.83 -17.56
C LYS A 64 -1.05 3.44 -17.46
N ALA A 65 -1.39 3.89 -16.25
CA ALA A 65 -2.68 4.45 -15.89
C ALA A 65 -2.51 5.44 -14.74
N ASP A 66 -3.33 6.50 -14.76
CA ASP A 66 -3.36 7.48 -13.69
C ASP A 66 -4.14 6.96 -12.48
N LEU A 67 -3.85 7.53 -11.31
CA LEU A 67 -4.69 7.32 -10.13
C LEU A 67 -6.11 7.83 -10.41
N PRO A 68 -7.16 7.13 -9.91
CA PRO A 68 -8.53 7.62 -10.03
C PRO A 68 -8.65 9.03 -9.45
N LYS A 69 -9.43 9.90 -10.10
CA LYS A 69 -9.64 11.29 -9.65
C LYS A 69 -10.19 11.41 -8.24
N ASN A 70 -10.92 10.40 -7.78
CA ASN A 70 -11.51 10.31 -6.45
C ASN A 70 -10.69 9.48 -5.45
N PHE A 71 -9.44 9.13 -5.80
CA PHE A 71 -8.54 8.40 -4.91
C PHE A 71 -8.25 9.23 -3.65
N LYS A 72 -8.39 8.61 -2.48
CA LYS A 72 -8.14 9.24 -1.17
C LYS A 72 -7.16 8.44 -0.32
N CYS A 73 -6.40 9.15 0.50
CA CYS A 73 -5.58 8.58 1.56
C CYS A 73 -6.23 8.89 2.91
N PHE A 74 -6.81 7.86 3.51
CA PHE A 74 -7.38 7.96 4.84
C PHE A 74 -6.35 7.61 5.90
N LEU A 75 -6.41 8.26 7.05
CA LEU A 75 -5.71 7.80 8.25
C LEU A 75 -6.67 6.99 9.12
N ASN A 76 -6.18 5.92 9.72
CA ASN A 76 -6.97 5.06 10.60
C ASN A 76 -6.25 4.80 11.94
N SER A 77 -7.05 4.45 12.94
CA SER A 77 -6.62 4.16 14.31
C SER A 77 -6.18 2.71 14.51
N THR A 78 -6.23 1.90 13.47
CA THR A 78 -5.91 0.47 13.54
C THR A 78 -4.40 0.24 13.41
N PRO A 79 -3.86 -0.94 13.77
CA PRO A 79 -2.44 -1.25 13.62
C PRO A 79 -2.02 -1.59 12.19
N TYR A 80 -2.95 -1.63 11.24
CA TYR A 80 -2.69 -2.08 9.87
C TYR A 80 -3.15 -1.06 8.85
N SER A 81 -2.41 -1.00 7.74
CA SER A 81 -2.81 -0.26 6.55
C SER A 81 -3.44 -1.23 5.57
N MET A 82 -4.28 -0.70 4.68
CA MET A 82 -4.95 -1.51 3.66
C MET A 82 -5.42 -0.66 2.49
N ASP A 83 -5.49 -1.28 1.33
CA ASP A 83 -6.28 -0.80 0.21
C ASP A 83 -7.80 -0.94 0.51
N ILE A 84 -8.57 0.08 0.15
CA ILE A 84 -10.03 0.13 0.30
C ILE A 84 -10.68 0.58 -1.02
N GLU A 85 -12.00 0.52 -1.12
CA GLU A 85 -12.71 0.82 -2.38
C GLU A 85 -12.45 2.26 -2.88
N GLU A 86 -12.40 3.21 -1.94
CA GLU A 86 -12.23 4.63 -2.21
C GLU A 86 -10.75 5.07 -2.34
N GLY A 87 -9.79 4.18 -2.08
CA GLY A 87 -8.36 4.49 -2.10
C GLY A 87 -7.56 3.64 -1.12
N ILE A 88 -6.84 4.27 -0.21
CA ILE A 88 -6.03 3.60 0.80
C ILE A 88 -6.36 4.10 2.19
N SER A 89 -6.15 3.24 3.18
CA SER A 89 -6.23 3.58 4.59
C SER A 89 -4.91 3.25 5.26
N ILE A 90 -4.25 4.26 5.81
CA ILE A 90 -2.93 4.15 6.42
C ILE A 90 -3.05 4.25 7.94
N SER A 91 -2.42 3.30 8.64
CA SER A 91 -2.36 3.32 10.10
C SER A 91 -1.62 4.56 10.59
N ALA A 92 -2.24 5.28 11.53
CA ALA A 92 -1.62 6.38 12.27
C ALA A 92 -0.34 5.97 13.02
N SER A 93 -0.16 4.67 13.29
CA SER A 93 1.02 4.13 13.97
C SER A 93 2.21 3.83 13.04
N THR A 94 2.05 3.96 11.71
CA THR A 94 3.12 3.60 10.78
C THR A 94 4.36 4.45 11.01
N GLN A 95 5.52 3.79 11.02
CA GLN A 95 6.82 4.44 11.17
C GLN A 95 7.47 4.75 9.81
N THR A 96 6.84 4.31 8.71
CA THR A 96 7.36 4.46 7.34
C THR A 96 6.22 4.90 6.41
N PRO A 97 5.70 6.11 6.60
CA PRO A 97 4.50 6.59 5.90
C PRO A 97 4.62 6.52 4.37
N ILE A 98 5.71 6.98 3.76
CA ILE A 98 5.88 7.00 2.30
C ILE A 98 5.89 5.57 1.75
N ARG A 99 6.68 4.67 2.33
CA ARG A 99 6.67 3.24 1.94
C ARG A 99 5.27 2.65 2.03
N THR A 100 4.56 2.93 3.13
CA THR A 100 3.22 2.36 3.36
C THR A 100 2.21 2.89 2.32
N ILE A 101 2.27 4.19 2.01
CA ILE A 101 1.44 4.80 0.97
C ILE A 101 1.74 4.17 -0.40
N CYS A 102 3.01 4.04 -0.78
CA CYS A 102 3.40 3.37 -2.02
C CYS A 102 2.92 1.91 -2.07
N HIS A 103 3.05 1.18 -0.96
CA HIS A 103 2.61 -0.21 -0.83
C HIS A 103 1.10 -0.37 -1.04
N GLU A 104 0.28 0.35 -0.27
CA GLU A 104 -1.17 0.22 -0.38
C GLU A 104 -1.73 0.79 -1.68
N THR A 105 -1.11 1.84 -2.22
CA THR A 105 -1.52 2.35 -3.54
C THR A 105 -1.21 1.33 -4.63
N ASN A 106 -0.08 0.64 -4.53
CA ASN A 106 0.27 -0.43 -5.45
C ASN A 106 -0.75 -1.58 -5.37
N HIS A 107 -1.15 -2.00 -4.16
CA HIS A 107 -2.27 -2.94 -3.98
C HIS A 107 -3.55 -2.48 -4.68
N PHE A 108 -3.98 -1.25 -4.40
CA PHE A 108 -5.19 -0.67 -4.96
C PHE A 108 -5.17 -0.65 -6.50
N MET A 109 -4.07 -0.21 -7.10
CA MET A 109 -3.93 -0.14 -8.56
C MET A 109 -3.77 -1.53 -9.18
N PHE A 110 -3.10 -2.45 -8.49
CA PHE A 110 -2.92 -3.83 -8.95
C PHE A 110 -4.26 -4.53 -9.17
N ARG A 111 -5.23 -4.37 -8.26
CA ARG A 111 -6.59 -4.93 -8.42
C ARG A 111 -7.31 -4.45 -9.67
N LYS A 112 -6.98 -3.25 -10.13
CA LYS A 112 -7.59 -2.62 -11.31
C LYS A 112 -6.80 -2.88 -12.60
N SER A 113 -5.65 -3.52 -12.47
CA SER A 113 -4.74 -3.78 -13.57
C SER A 113 -4.94 -5.17 -14.17
N ILE A 114 -4.35 -5.40 -15.34
CA ILE A 114 -4.28 -6.72 -15.97
C ILE A 114 -3.18 -7.63 -15.38
N TYR A 115 -2.40 -7.14 -14.41
CA TYR A 115 -1.19 -7.84 -13.95
C TYR A 115 -1.49 -9.11 -13.17
N LYS A 116 -2.65 -9.19 -12.54
CA LYS A 116 -3.12 -10.43 -11.92
C LYS A 116 -3.17 -11.56 -12.96
N ASP A 117 -3.84 -11.34 -14.08
CA ASP A 117 -4.00 -12.36 -15.11
C ASP A 117 -2.71 -12.60 -15.89
N LYS A 118 -1.92 -11.53 -16.11
CA LYS A 118 -0.65 -11.62 -16.83
C LYS A 118 0.42 -12.39 -16.06
N TYR A 119 0.61 -12.09 -14.78
CA TYR A 119 1.75 -12.58 -14.00
C TYR A 119 1.38 -13.64 -12.97
N PHE A 120 0.13 -13.65 -12.51
CA PHE A 120 -0.31 -14.50 -11.40
C PHE A 120 -1.67 -15.17 -11.67
N PRO A 121 -1.91 -15.79 -12.84
CA PRO A 121 -3.25 -16.27 -13.22
C PRO A 121 -3.83 -17.33 -12.28
N LYS A 122 -2.98 -18.03 -11.52
CA LYS A 122 -3.37 -19.12 -10.60
C LYS A 122 -3.16 -18.80 -9.12
N THR A 123 -2.72 -17.59 -8.79
CA THR A 123 -2.48 -17.17 -7.40
C THR A 123 -3.72 -16.45 -6.89
N GLU A 124 -4.03 -16.53 -5.59
CA GLU A 124 -5.10 -15.72 -5.01
C GLU A 124 -4.77 -14.22 -5.07
N ILE A 125 -5.79 -13.37 -5.20
CA ILE A 125 -5.56 -11.93 -5.42
C ILE A 125 -4.78 -11.26 -4.27
N GLU A 126 -5.06 -11.65 -3.02
CA GLU A 126 -4.38 -11.11 -1.83
C GLU A 126 -2.91 -11.52 -1.77
N GLU A 127 -2.56 -12.73 -2.22
CA GLU A 127 -1.16 -13.16 -2.29
C GLU A 127 -0.46 -12.51 -3.49
N ALA A 128 -1.14 -12.42 -4.63
CA ALA A 128 -0.59 -11.85 -5.85
C ALA A 128 -0.24 -10.36 -5.68
N LYS A 129 -1.11 -9.57 -5.03
CA LYS A 129 -0.84 -8.16 -4.77
C LYS A 129 0.38 -7.99 -3.86
N GLU A 130 0.50 -8.83 -2.83
CA GLU A 130 1.64 -8.83 -1.92
C GLU A 130 2.93 -9.19 -2.66
N ILE A 131 2.90 -10.22 -3.52
CA ILE A 131 4.07 -10.57 -4.33
C ILE A 131 4.46 -9.43 -5.26
N PHE A 132 3.47 -8.74 -5.83
CA PHE A 132 3.68 -7.67 -6.79
C PHE A 132 4.33 -6.42 -6.18
N THR A 133 4.01 -6.03 -4.93
CA THR A 133 4.52 -4.76 -4.36
C THR A 133 6.05 -4.69 -4.25
N ILE A 134 6.77 -5.80 -4.42
CA ILE A 134 8.23 -5.81 -4.51
C ILE A 134 8.78 -4.85 -5.58
N ILE A 135 7.99 -4.55 -6.63
CA ILE A 135 8.39 -3.58 -7.66
C ILE A 135 8.56 -2.16 -7.11
N ASN A 136 7.97 -1.85 -5.95
CA ASN A 136 8.16 -0.57 -5.29
C ASN A 136 9.64 -0.29 -5.02
N ASN A 137 10.43 -1.35 -4.78
CA ASN A 137 11.88 -1.25 -4.56
C ASN A 137 12.66 -0.80 -5.80
N ILE A 138 12.06 -0.84 -6.99
CA ILE A 138 12.64 -0.29 -8.22
C ILE A 138 12.16 1.16 -8.39
N TYR A 139 10.85 1.38 -8.39
CA TYR A 139 10.28 2.64 -8.85
C TYR A 139 10.24 3.73 -7.78
N PHE A 140 10.20 3.38 -6.50
CA PHE A 140 10.12 4.34 -5.40
C PHE A 140 11.38 4.38 -4.53
N GLN A 141 12.50 3.79 -4.98
CA GLN A 141 13.74 3.75 -4.21
C GLN A 141 14.24 5.14 -3.78
N GLU A 142 13.95 6.17 -4.57
CA GLU A 142 14.36 7.56 -4.31
C GLU A 142 13.58 8.24 -3.18
N ILE A 143 12.35 7.77 -2.88
CA ILE A 143 11.46 8.43 -1.91
C ILE A 143 11.08 7.54 -0.72
N MET A 144 11.14 6.22 -0.85
CA MET A 144 10.82 5.33 0.27
C MET A 144 11.86 5.42 1.36
N GLU A 145 11.41 5.42 2.61
CA GLU A 145 12.29 5.48 3.77
C GLU A 145 13.16 4.22 3.90
N ASN A 146 12.66 3.07 3.41
CA ASN A 146 13.39 1.82 3.29
C ASN A 146 12.73 0.89 2.27
N GLN A 147 13.38 -0.24 1.98
CA GLN A 147 12.84 -1.25 1.07
C GLN A 147 11.55 -1.87 1.60
N ASP A 148 10.57 -2.04 0.71
CA ASP A 148 9.40 -2.88 0.91
C ASP A 148 9.78 -4.35 0.73
N MET A 149 10.08 -4.99 1.85
CA MET A 149 10.31 -6.43 1.92
C MET A 149 9.00 -7.21 2.08
N GLY A 150 7.90 -6.51 2.40
CA GLY A 150 6.61 -7.07 2.78
C GLY A 150 6.68 -8.25 3.73
N TRP A 151 5.70 -9.15 3.58
CA TRP A 151 5.52 -10.28 4.47
C TRP A 151 6.54 -11.38 4.15
N LYS A 152 7.19 -11.91 5.20
CA LYS A 152 8.19 -12.99 5.08
C LYS A 152 7.69 -14.21 4.33
N LYS A 153 6.39 -14.52 4.45
CA LYS A 153 5.71 -15.62 3.73
C LYS A 153 5.97 -15.56 2.22
N PHE A 154 6.03 -14.37 1.62
CA PHE A 154 6.10 -14.18 0.17
C PHE A 154 7.49 -13.79 -0.33
N TRP A 155 8.53 -13.81 0.51
CA TRP A 155 9.86 -13.33 0.11
C TRP A 155 10.41 -14.03 -1.13
N LYS A 156 10.32 -15.37 -1.18
CA LYS A 156 10.84 -16.16 -2.30
C LYS A 156 10.13 -15.80 -3.60
N GLU A 157 8.80 -15.74 -3.56
CA GLU A 157 7.92 -15.39 -4.66
C GLU A 157 8.19 -13.96 -5.14
N ARG A 158 8.31 -13.00 -4.22
CA ARG A 158 8.68 -11.60 -4.50
C ARG A 158 10.00 -11.52 -5.27
N PHE A 159 11.06 -12.15 -4.80
CA PHE A 159 12.36 -12.10 -5.49
C PHE A 159 12.35 -12.83 -6.85
N ASN A 160 11.60 -13.91 -6.97
CA ASN A 160 11.43 -14.60 -8.25
C ASN A 160 10.66 -13.72 -9.25
N PHE A 161 9.58 -13.09 -8.81
CA PHE A 161 8.79 -12.18 -9.63
C PHE A 161 9.61 -10.95 -10.05
N LEU A 162 10.40 -10.39 -9.15
CA LEU A 162 11.28 -9.25 -9.45
C LEU A 162 12.19 -9.54 -10.66
N LYS A 163 12.76 -10.75 -10.75
CA LYS A 163 13.59 -11.16 -11.90
C LYS A 163 12.80 -11.19 -13.21
N ILE A 164 11.55 -11.65 -13.17
CA ILE A 164 10.65 -11.67 -14.34
C ILE A 164 10.32 -10.24 -14.75
N TRP A 165 9.91 -9.40 -13.79
CA TRP A 165 9.56 -8.00 -14.05
C TRP A 165 10.70 -7.23 -14.72
N ILE A 166 11.93 -7.36 -14.20
CA ILE A 166 13.12 -6.71 -14.75
C ILE A 166 13.41 -7.21 -16.18
N LYS A 167 13.13 -8.48 -16.49
CA LYS A 167 13.35 -9.02 -17.84
C LYS A 167 12.32 -8.47 -18.84
N ASP A 168 11.07 -8.34 -18.42
CA ASP A 168 9.98 -7.88 -19.28
C ASP A 168 9.99 -6.36 -19.54
N ASN A 169 10.61 -5.59 -18.65
CA ASN A 169 10.59 -4.12 -18.67
C ASN A 169 12.00 -3.50 -18.77
N LYS A 170 12.98 -4.27 -19.26
CA LYS A 170 14.28 -3.77 -19.75
C LYS A 170 14.23 -3.56 -21.25
#